data_AF-A0AB36SRA9-F1
#
_entry.id   AF-A0AB36SRA9-F1
#
_cell.length_a   1.000
_cell.length_b   1.000
_cell.length_c   1.000
_cell.angle_alpha   90.00
_cell.angle_beta   90.00
_cell.angle_gamma   90.00
#
_symmetry.space_group_name_H-M   'P 1'
#
loop_
_entity.id
_entity.type
_entity.pdbx_description
1 polymer ?
#
loop_
_entity_poly.entity_id
_entity_poly.type
_entity_poly.pdbx_seq_one_letter_code
_entity_poly.pdbx_strand_id
1 'polypeptide(L)' 'METNFEVKTVGVEYTCDECEEGEMFHQEGRDKMLLADPPQFEHVCTKCGFKQTFLKRYPTVEYKRVITK' A
#
# COMPACT_ATOMS: atom_id res chain seq x y z
N MET A 1 3.36 -9.33 -31.68
CA MET A 1 2.90 -7.99 -32.09
C MET A 1 2.80 -7.15 -30.84
N GLU A 2 3.56 -6.06 -30.76
CA GLU A 2 3.58 -5.15 -29.60
C GLU A 2 2.47 -4.09 -29.78
N THR A 3 1.84 -3.67 -28.67
CA THR A 3 0.81 -2.62 -28.69
C THR A 3 1.01 -1.67 -27.52
N ASN A 4 0.83 -0.38 -27.76
CA ASN A 4 0.96 0.67 -26.75
C ASN A 4 -0.40 1.07 -26.20
N PHE A 5 -0.46 1.44 -24.92
CA PHE A 5 -1.66 1.95 -24.26
C PHE A 5 -1.30 3.01 -23.23
N GLU A 6 -2.25 3.90 -22.94
CA GLU A 6 -2.07 4.94 -21.93
C GLU A 6 -2.19 4.37 -20.51
N VAL A 7 -1.29 4.82 -19.65
CA VAL A 7 -1.22 4.44 -18.23
C VAL A 7 -1.23 5.71 -17.39
N LYS A 8 -2.05 5.70 -16.35
CA LYS A 8 -2.07 6.71 -15.30
C LYS A 8 -1.31 6.19 -14.08
N THR A 9 -0.35 6.99 -13.61
CA THR A 9 0.33 6.80 -12.33
C THR A 9 -0.57 7.31 -11.21
N VAL A 10 -0.82 6.48 -10.19
CA VAL A 10 -1.66 6.85 -9.03
C VAL A 10 -0.93 6.54 -7.72
N GLY A 11 -1.00 7.48 -6.77
CA GLY A 11 -0.65 7.19 -5.38
C GLY A 11 -1.77 6.40 -4.72
N VAL A 12 -1.38 5.42 -3.90
CA VAL A 12 -2.30 4.58 -3.12
C VAL A 12 -1.88 4.64 -1.66
N GLU A 13 -2.77 5.18 -0.85
CA GLU A 13 -2.73 5.18 0.60
C GLU A 13 -3.80 4.22 1.13
N TYR A 14 -3.64 3.77 2.37
CA TYR A 14 -4.60 2.91 3.04
C TYR A 14 -5.08 3.58 4.32
N THR A 15 -6.37 3.87 4.40
CA THR A 15 -7.01 4.41 5.61
C THR A 15 -7.16 3.31 6.65
N CYS A 16 -6.85 3.60 7.90
CA CYS A 16 -6.94 2.67 9.01
C CYS A 16 -8.40 2.25 9.26
N ASP A 17 -8.66 0.94 9.24
CA ASP A 17 -10.00 0.38 9.46
C ASP A 17 -10.50 0.54 10.91
N GLU A 18 -9.62 0.81 11.88
CA GLU A 18 -10.00 0.92 13.30
C GLU A 18 -10.46 2.32 13.70
N CYS A 19 -9.84 3.37 13.14
CA CYS A 19 -10.17 4.75 13.48
C CYS A 19 -10.77 5.53 12.33
N GLU A 20 -10.75 5.00 11.10
CA GLU A 20 -11.28 5.60 9.87
C GLU A 20 -10.72 6.99 9.50
N GLU A 21 -9.80 7.53 10.30
CA GLU A 21 -9.21 8.87 10.13
C GLU A 21 -7.73 8.83 9.78
N GLY A 22 -7.00 7.84 10.30
CA GLY A 22 -5.55 7.75 10.15
C GLY A 22 -5.14 6.95 8.92
N GLU A 23 -3.89 7.15 8.48
CA GLU A 23 -3.31 6.41 7.37
C GLU A 23 -2.38 5.32 7.91
N MET A 24 -2.37 4.18 7.23
CA MET A 24 -1.48 3.06 7.55
C MET A 24 -0.15 3.25 6.83
N PHE A 25 0.89 3.58 7.60
CA PHE A 25 2.24 3.77 7.07
C PHE A 25 3.16 2.59 7.40
N HIS A 26 3.83 2.08 6.38
CA HIS A 26 4.89 1.09 6.57
C HIS A 26 6.02 1.71 7.37
N GLN A 27 6.43 1.05 8.44
CA GLN A 27 7.57 1.47 9.25
C GLN A 27 8.85 0.92 8.63
N GLU A 28 9.82 1.77 8.30
CA GLU A 28 11.11 1.31 7.76
C GLU A 28 11.94 0.62 8.86
N GLY A 29 12.50 -0.56 8.56
CA GLY A 29 13.35 -1.31 9.49
C GLY A 29 13.43 -2.81 9.17
N ARG A 30 14.51 -3.48 9.59
CA ARG A 30 14.74 -4.92 9.31
C ARG A 30 13.68 -5.83 9.94
N ASP A 31 13.05 -5.41 11.04
CA ASP A 31 12.10 -6.22 11.80
C ASP A 31 10.63 -5.98 11.40
N LYS A 32 10.38 -5.12 10.40
CA LYS A 32 9.02 -4.71 9.97
C LYS A 32 8.51 -5.45 8.75
N MET A 33 9.30 -6.40 8.23
CA MET A 33 8.90 -7.34 7.20
C MET A 33 8.87 -8.75 7.79
N LEU A 34 7.73 -9.41 7.74
CA LEU A 34 7.60 -10.81 8.09
C LEU A 34 8.08 -11.66 6.91
N LEU A 35 9.05 -12.54 7.18
CA LEU A 35 9.62 -13.50 6.22
C LEU A 35 8.64 -14.68 5.95
N ALA A 36 7.38 -14.36 5.69
CA ALA A 36 6.35 -15.29 5.23
C ALA A 36 6.39 -15.44 3.70
N ASP A 37 5.69 -16.45 3.18
CA ASP A 37 5.47 -16.64 1.74
C ASP A 37 3.96 -16.54 1.44
N PRO A 38 3.46 -15.41 0.90
CA PRO A 38 4.19 -14.21 0.47
C PRO A 38 4.63 -13.29 1.65
N PRO A 39 5.65 -12.42 1.46
CA PRO A 39 6.10 -11.48 2.48
C PRO A 39 5.00 -10.54 2.95
N GLN A 40 5.00 -10.21 4.23
CA GLN A 40 4.06 -9.24 4.81
C GLN A 40 4.79 -8.07 5.44
N PHE A 41 4.19 -6.89 5.38
CA PHE A 41 4.77 -5.63 5.81
C PHE A 41 3.93 -5.04 6.95
N GLU A 42 4.54 -4.83 8.12
CA GLU A 42 3.88 -4.16 9.24
C GLU A 42 3.67 -2.68 8.94
N HIS A 43 2.46 -2.20 9.21
CA HIS A 43 2.06 -0.80 9.10
C HIS A 43 1.50 -0.35 10.44
N VAL A 44 1.69 0.93 10.73
CA VAL A 44 1.18 1.57 11.94
C VAL A 44 0.32 2.74 11.51
N CYS A 45 -0.88 2.84 12.10
CA CYS A 45 -1.77 3.96 11.93
C CYS A 45 -1.13 5.24 12.52
N THR A 46 -1.13 6.32 11.74
CA THR A 46 -0.60 7.63 12.17
C THR A 46 -1.44 8.33 13.25
N LYS A 47 -2.67 7.86 13.51
CA LYS A 47 -3.60 8.48 14.47
C LYS A 47 -3.80 7.68 15.75
N CYS A 48 -4.25 6.42 15.63
CA CYS A 48 -4.58 5.59 16.79
C CYS A 48 -3.46 4.61 17.19
N GLY A 49 -2.39 4.50 16.38
CA GLY A 49 -1.29 3.57 16.63
C GLY A 49 -1.61 2.10 16.36
N PHE A 50 -2.79 1.79 15.79
CA PHE A 50 -3.16 0.44 15.39
C PHE A 50 -2.14 -0.17 14.42
N LYS A 51 -1.87 -1.47 14.56
CA LYS A 51 -0.89 -2.19 13.76
C LYS A 51 -1.56 -3.26 12.92
N GLN A 52 -1.21 -3.30 11.64
CA GLN A 52 -1.72 -4.29 10.71
C GLN A 52 -0.62 -4.69 9.72
N THR A 53 -0.68 -5.93 9.24
CA THR A 53 0.22 -6.41 8.20
C THR A 53 -0.48 -6.43 6.85
N PHE A 54 0.24 -6.01 5.82
CA PHE A 54 -0.25 -5.98 4.43
C PHE A 54 0.72 -6.71 3.50
N LEU A 55 0.22 -7.20 2.37
CA LEU A 55 1.05 -7.76 1.29
C LEU A 55 1.72 -6.67 0.43
N LYS A 56 1.19 -5.44 0.49
CA LYS A 56 1.74 -4.26 -0.18
C LYS A 56 2.26 -3.30 0.88
N ARG A 57 3.26 -2.49 0.51
CA ARG A 57 3.70 -1.35 1.31
C ARG A 57 2.83 -0.16 0.95
N TYR A 58 2.28 0.51 1.94
CA TYR A 58 1.52 1.75 1.81
C TYR A 58 2.26 2.87 2.55
N PRO A 59 2.31 4.08 1.98
CA PRO A 59 1.83 4.43 0.64
C PRO A 59 2.66 3.77 -0.49
N THR A 60 2.07 3.61 -1.68
CA THR A 60 2.76 3.13 -2.88
C THR A 60 2.24 3.79 -4.15
N VAL A 61 2.99 3.63 -5.24
CA VAL A 61 2.61 4.08 -6.58
C VAL A 61 2.15 2.89 -7.40
N GLU A 62 0.96 2.97 -7.98
CA GLU A 62 0.41 1.99 -8.91
C GLU A 62 0.24 2.60 -10.31
N TYR A 63 0.39 1.75 -11.32
CA TYR A 63 0.18 2.09 -12.73
C TYR A 63 -1.14 1.48 -13.20
N LYS A 64 -2.14 2.32 -13.50
CA LYS A 64 -3.46 1.88 -13.93
C LYS A 64 -3.69 2.23 -15.39
N ARG A 65 -4.14 1.25 -16.18
CA ARG A 65 -4.51 1.46 -17.59
C ARG A 65 -5.68 2.44 -17.68
N VAL A 66 -5.59 3.42 -18.57
CA VAL A 66 -6.69 4.33 -18.85
C VAL A 66 -7.68 3.61 -19.77
N ILE A 67 -8.91 3.41 -19.29
CA ILE A 67 -10.01 2.87 -20.09
C ILE A 67 -10.96 4.03 -20.38
N THR A 68 -10.84 4.62 -21.55
CA THR A 68 -11.80 5.61 -22.05
C THR A 68 -13.08 4.87 -22.41
N LYS A 69 -14.20 5.24 -21.77
CA LYS A 69 -15.54 4.73 -22.13
C LYS A 69 -16.10 5.49 -23.32
#